data_AF-A0A016UE26-F1
#
_entry.id   AF-A0A016UE26-F1
#
_cell.length_a   1.000
_cell.length_b   1.000
_cell.length_c   1.000
_cell.angle_alpha   90.00
_cell.angle_beta   90.00
_cell.angle_gamma   90.00
#
_symmetry.space_group_name_H-M   'P 1'
#
loop_
_entity.id
_entity.type
_entity.pdbx_description
1 polymer ?
#
loop_
_entity_poly.entity_id
_entity_poly.type
_entity_poly.pdbx_seq_one_letter_code
_entity_poly.pdbx_strand_id
1 'polypeptide(L)'
;MVSVIGYTIDYAVLGDELCKSWFCERSLLGYAFMNATDEFSVNDNFQSKLTRIKVQLVTFKGETEPEKKETRTKVEDDRKHEIEAAIVRVMKSRKVLDHNNLITEVTQQLKHRFLPNPILIKKRIESLIERDYLARDAHDLKLYNYVA
;
A
#
# COMPACT_ATOMS: atom_id res chain seq x y z
N MET A 1 31.77 16.76 1.32
CA MET A 1 31.11 15.88 0.31
C MET A 1 29.75 16.51 0.04
N VAL A 2 29.59 17.14 -1.11
CA VAL A 2 28.49 18.06 -1.41
C VAL A 2 27.30 17.25 -1.91
N SER A 3 26.23 17.15 -1.12
CA SER A 3 24.94 16.66 -1.61
C SER A 3 24.14 17.85 -2.12
N VAL A 4 24.14 18.00 -3.44
CA VAL A 4 23.26 18.91 -4.16
C VAL A 4 21.86 18.31 -4.16
N ILE A 5 20.96 18.85 -3.34
CA ILE A 5 19.52 18.68 -3.58
C ILE A 5 19.09 19.94 -4.30
N GLY A 6 18.87 19.79 -5.61
CA GLY A 6 18.58 20.89 -6.52
C GLY A 6 17.25 21.57 -6.19
N TYR A 7 17.33 22.75 -5.58
CA TYR A 7 16.29 23.76 -5.61
C TYR A 7 16.97 25.14 -5.64
N THR A 8 16.99 25.77 -6.80
CA THR A 8 17.32 27.20 -6.94
C THR A 8 16.00 27.94 -7.03
N ILE A 9 15.70 28.75 -6.02
CA ILE A 9 14.54 29.65 -5.98
C ILE A 9 15.05 31.01 -6.45
N ASP A 10 14.51 31.52 -7.56
CA ASP A 10 14.74 32.90 -7.99
C ASP A 10 13.52 33.75 -7.68
N TYR A 11 13.67 34.67 -6.73
CA TYR A 11 12.74 35.76 -6.42
C TYR A 11 13.06 36.96 -7.32
N ALA A 12 12.82 36.83 -8.61
CA ALA A 12 12.82 37.97 -9.52
C ALA A 12 11.41 38.08 -10.10
N VAL A 13 10.52 38.84 -9.43
CA VAL A 13 9.33 39.56 -9.97
C VAL A 13 8.36 40.05 -8.88
N LEU A 14 8.62 39.87 -7.57
CA LEU A 14 7.72 40.42 -6.53
C LEU A 14 8.52 41.24 -5.53
N GLY A 15 8.19 42.53 -5.44
CA GLY A 15 8.76 43.48 -4.50
C GLY A 15 8.75 42.96 -3.06
N ASP A 16 9.76 43.42 -2.32
CA ASP A 16 10.34 42.87 -1.07
C ASP A 16 9.37 42.49 0.06
N GLU A 17 8.08 42.87 0.02
CA GLU A 17 7.12 42.59 1.09
C GLU A 17 6.28 41.32 0.90
N LEU A 18 6.12 40.81 -0.33
CA LEU A 18 5.18 39.70 -0.57
C LEU A 18 5.79 38.30 -0.37
N CYS A 19 7.12 38.14 -0.40
CA CYS A 19 7.68 36.78 -0.30
C CYS A 19 7.87 36.25 1.13
N LYS A 20 7.85 37.11 2.15
CA LYS A 20 7.78 36.66 3.56
C LYS A 20 6.41 36.05 3.89
N SER A 21 5.33 36.56 3.30
CA SER A 21 3.96 36.05 3.51
C SER A 21 3.74 34.72 2.77
N TRP A 22 4.20 34.63 1.52
CA TRP A 22 3.96 33.43 0.70
C TRP A 22 4.71 32.18 1.17
N PHE A 23 5.89 32.34 1.78
CA PHE A 23 6.66 31.20 2.31
C PHE A 23 6.13 30.72 3.67
N CYS A 24 5.46 31.58 4.45
CA CYS A 24 4.96 31.25 5.79
C CYS A 24 3.57 30.57 5.78
N GLU A 25 2.70 30.91 4.83
CA GLU A 25 1.29 30.45 4.86
C GLU A 25 1.05 29.04 4.28
N ARG A 26 2.10 28.36 3.79
CA ARG A 26 1.98 27.02 3.20
C ARG A 26 2.79 25.93 3.89
N SER A 27 3.21 26.19 5.13
CA SER A 27 3.85 25.26 6.08
C SER A 27 2.91 24.13 6.58
N LEU A 28 1.94 23.69 5.79
CA LEU A 28 1.00 22.60 6.16
C LEU A 28 1.00 21.43 5.17
N LEU A 29 2.07 21.26 4.38
CA LEU A 29 2.24 20.06 3.56
C LEU A 29 3.60 19.41 3.82
N GLY A 30 3.61 18.55 4.85
CA GLY A 30 4.32 17.27 4.86
C GLY A 30 5.79 17.29 4.46
N TYR A 31 6.64 17.55 5.45
CA TYR A 31 8.00 17.02 5.61
C TYR A 31 8.84 16.84 4.34
N ALA A 32 9.45 17.92 3.88
CA ALA A 32 10.81 17.84 3.39
C ALA A 32 11.75 17.61 4.60
N PHE A 33 12.73 16.75 4.42
CA PHE A 33 13.80 16.44 5.38
C PHE A 33 14.69 17.67 5.55
N MET A 34 14.19 18.66 6.28
CA MET A 34 14.91 19.89 6.61
C MET A 34 15.16 19.90 8.11
N ASN A 35 16.43 19.94 8.49
CA ASN A 35 16.78 20.17 9.88
C ASN A 35 16.53 21.64 10.20
N ALA A 36 16.24 21.95 11.47
CA ALA A 36 16.08 23.33 11.95
C ALA A 36 17.34 24.20 11.76
N THR A 37 18.46 23.59 11.36
CA THR A 37 19.76 24.22 11.10
C THR A 37 20.07 24.41 9.62
N ASP A 38 19.18 24.00 8.71
CA ASP A 38 19.45 24.11 7.28
C ASP A 38 19.28 25.57 6.82
N GLU A 39 20.35 26.14 6.30
CA GLU A 39 20.38 27.50 5.75
C GLU A 39 20.31 27.44 4.22
N PHE A 40 19.45 28.26 3.63
CA PHE A 40 19.26 28.33 2.19
C PHE A 40 19.83 29.65 1.67
N SER A 41 20.73 29.57 0.70
CA SER A 41 21.28 30.72 0.00
C SER A 41 20.96 30.67 -1.49
N VAL A 42 20.88 31.84 -2.12
CA VAL A 42 20.71 31.96 -3.57
C VAL A 42 22.02 31.58 -4.25
N ASN A 43 21.94 30.78 -5.31
CA ASN A 43 23.13 30.41 -6.09
C ASN A 43 23.39 31.44 -7.18
N ASP A 44 24.19 32.46 -6.88
CA ASP A 44 24.55 33.54 -7.80
C ASP A 44 25.42 33.08 -8.99
N ASN A 45 26.00 31.87 -8.93
CA ASN A 45 26.83 31.31 -10.00
C ASN A 45 26.02 30.56 -11.07
N PHE A 46 24.69 30.62 -11.01
CA PHE A 46 23.86 29.89 -11.94
C PHE A 46 23.87 30.55 -13.33
N GLN A 47 24.46 29.87 -14.31
CA GLN A 47 24.53 30.32 -15.70
C GLN A 47 23.71 29.39 -16.60
N SER A 48 22.66 29.94 -17.22
CA SER A 48 21.78 29.23 -18.14
C SER A 48 21.72 29.96 -19.49
N LYS A 49 21.79 29.20 -20.59
CA LYS A 49 21.64 29.74 -21.96
C LYS A 49 20.18 30.08 -22.32
N LEU A 50 19.22 29.65 -21.49
CA LEU A 50 17.79 29.85 -21.71
C LEU A 50 17.29 31.03 -20.87
N THR A 51 16.60 31.97 -21.50
CA THR A 51 15.95 33.11 -20.82
C THR A 51 14.73 32.68 -19.99
N ARG A 52 14.16 31.50 -20.27
CA ARG A 52 13.01 30.95 -19.55
C ARG A 52 13.32 29.56 -19.03
N ILE A 53 13.50 29.45 -17.72
CA ILE A 53 13.76 28.19 -17.03
C ILE A 53 12.46 27.75 -16.37
N LYS A 54 11.92 26.62 -16.80
CA LYS A 54 10.74 26.03 -16.17
C LYS A 54 11.21 25.19 -14.99
N VAL A 55 11.16 25.76 -13.79
CA VAL A 55 11.36 24.99 -12.55
C VAL A 55 10.10 24.16 -12.34
N GLN A 56 10.21 22.85 -12.59
CA GLN A 56 9.12 21.93 -12.35
C GLN A 56 8.99 21.78 -10.84
N LEU A 57 7.94 22.36 -10.23
CA LEU A 57 7.59 22.04 -8.86
C LEU A 57 7.39 20.53 -8.78
N VAL A 58 8.27 19.84 -8.05
CA VAL A 58 8.09 18.44 -7.74
C VAL A 58 6.88 18.40 -6.81
N THR A 59 5.70 18.17 -7.37
CA THR A 59 4.55 17.85 -6.53
C THR A 59 4.84 16.46 -6.00
N PHE A 60 5.38 16.40 -4.77
CA PHE A 60 5.34 15.19 -3.98
C PHE A 60 3.85 14.90 -3.69
N LYS A 61 3.13 14.38 -4.68
CA LYS A 61 1.98 13.52 -4.41
C LYS A 61 2.52 12.19 -3.90
N GLY A 62 3.29 12.23 -2.82
CA GLY A 62 3.34 11.08 -1.94
C GLY A 62 1.93 10.97 -1.40
N GLU A 63 1.24 9.87 -1.71
CA GLU A 63 -0.04 9.53 -1.11
C GLU A 63 -0.01 9.94 0.36
N THR A 64 -0.96 10.77 0.78
CA THR A 64 -1.02 11.16 2.19
C THR A 64 -1.12 9.88 3.03
N GLU A 65 -0.50 9.85 4.22
CA GLU A 65 -0.57 8.69 5.13
C GLU A 65 -1.98 8.05 5.26
N PRO A 66 -3.11 8.80 5.25
CA PRO A 66 -4.45 8.21 5.13
C PRO A 66 -4.73 7.47 3.82
N GLU A 67 -4.35 8.01 2.65
CA GLU A 67 -4.58 7.36 1.34
C GLU A 67 -3.79 6.04 1.22
N LYS A 68 -2.55 6.00 1.71
CA LYS A 68 -1.77 4.74 1.76
C LYS A 68 -2.45 3.68 2.61
N LYS A 69 -3.09 4.07 3.71
CA LYS A 69 -3.78 3.16 4.62
C LYS A 69 -5.05 2.60 4.00
N GLU A 70 -5.80 3.41 3.26
CA GLU A 70 -6.95 2.96 2.50
C GLU A 70 -6.57 1.98 1.39
N THR A 71 -5.55 2.30 0.60
CA THR A 71 -5.05 1.41 -0.46
C THR A 71 -4.56 0.08 0.10
N ARG A 72 -3.86 0.08 1.25
CA ARG A 72 -3.46 -1.15 1.93
C ARG A 72 -4.65 -1.98 2.40
N THR A 73 -5.70 -1.34 2.91
CA THR A 73 -6.90 -2.06 3.37
C THR A 73 -7.60 -2.77 2.21
N LYS A 74 -7.74 -2.08 1.06
CA LYS A 74 -8.33 -2.68 -0.15
C LYS A 74 -7.55 -3.91 -0.60
N VAL A 75 -6.21 -3.83 -0.62
CA VAL A 75 -5.35 -4.96 -0.99
C VAL A 75 -5.50 -6.14 -0.02
N GLU A 76 -5.63 -5.88 1.28
CA GLU A 76 -5.86 -6.93 2.27
C GLU A 76 -7.23 -7.59 2.11
N ASP A 77 -8.26 -6.83 1.73
CA ASP A 77 -9.57 -7.39 1.43
C ASP A 77 -9.53 -8.26 0.16
N ASP A 78 -8.87 -7.82 -0.90
CA ASP A 78 -8.69 -8.62 -2.12
C ASP A 78 -7.99 -9.96 -1.81
N ARG A 79 -6.98 -9.95 -0.93
CA ARG A 79 -6.31 -11.18 -0.48
C ARG A 79 -7.26 -12.14 0.24
N LYS A 80 -8.18 -11.63 1.06
CA LYS A 80 -9.19 -12.46 1.75
C LYS A 80 -10.12 -13.13 0.74
N HIS A 81 -10.59 -12.39 -0.26
CA HIS A 81 -11.45 -12.93 -1.31
C HIS A 81 -10.73 -13.99 -2.14
N GLU A 82 -9.46 -13.78 -2.48
CA GLU A 82 -8.67 -14.76 -3.22
C GLU A 82 -8.46 -16.07 -2.43
N ILE A 83 -8.26 -15.97 -1.11
CA ILE A 83 -8.18 -17.14 -0.22
C ILE A 83 -9.51 -17.91 -0.19
N GLU A 84 -10.64 -17.23 -0.02
CA GLU A 84 -11.97 -17.85 -0.04
C GLU A 84 -12.22 -18.58 -1.37
N ALA A 85 -11.90 -17.93 -2.49
CA ALA A 85 -12.03 -18.52 -3.81
C ALA A 85 -11.13 -19.76 -3.98
N ALA A 86 -9.90 -19.72 -3.49
CA ALA A 86 -8.99 -20.87 -3.54
C ALA A 86 -9.52 -22.06 -2.71
N ILE A 87 -10.05 -21.81 -1.51
CA ILE A 87 -10.66 -22.86 -0.67
C ILE A 87 -11.82 -23.54 -1.41
N VAL A 88 -12.73 -22.74 -1.98
CA VAL A 88 -13.89 -23.29 -2.73
C VAL A 88 -13.43 -24.07 -3.95
N ARG A 89 -12.41 -23.61 -4.69
CA ARG A 89 -11.84 -24.34 -5.83
C ARG A 89 -11.32 -25.73 -5.44
N VAL A 90 -10.54 -25.82 -4.35
CA VAL A 90 -10.03 -27.11 -3.83
C VAL A 90 -11.19 -28.00 -3.40
N MET A 91 -12.08 -27.50 -2.55
CA MET A 91 -13.19 -28.29 -1.99
C MET A 91 -14.21 -28.75 -3.04
N LYS A 92 -14.49 -27.93 -4.05
CA LYS A 92 -15.39 -28.30 -5.16
C LYS A 92 -14.87 -29.51 -5.94
N SER A 93 -13.55 -29.63 -6.09
CA SER A 93 -12.92 -30.74 -6.84
C SER A 93 -12.85 -32.04 -6.04
N ARG A 94 -12.53 -31.99 -4.74
CA ARG A 94 -12.32 -33.18 -3.91
C ARG A 94 -13.56 -33.63 -3.11
N LYS A 95 -14.54 -32.75 -2.92
CA LYS A 95 -15.80 -32.92 -2.17
C LYS A 95 -15.63 -33.15 -0.66
N VAL A 96 -14.63 -33.92 -0.24
CA VAL A 96 -14.28 -34.20 1.15
C VAL A 96 -12.78 -34.06 1.33
N LEU A 97 -12.33 -33.33 2.36
CA LEU A 97 -10.91 -33.15 2.63
C LEU A 97 -10.62 -32.91 4.12
N ASP A 98 -9.49 -33.45 4.59
CA ASP A 98 -8.94 -33.18 5.93
C ASP A 98 -8.38 -31.76 6.04
N HIS A 99 -8.44 -31.17 7.24
CA HIS A 99 -7.94 -29.84 7.53
C HIS A 99 -6.48 -29.58 7.10
N ASN A 100 -5.56 -30.48 7.40
CA ASN A 100 -4.14 -30.30 7.07
C ASN A 100 -3.90 -30.36 5.56
N ASN A 101 -4.61 -31.26 4.88
CA ASN A 101 -4.54 -31.39 3.43
C ASN A 101 -5.15 -30.16 2.75
N LEU A 102 -6.26 -29.64 3.28
CA LEU A 102 -6.89 -28.41 2.78
C LEU A 102 -5.94 -27.22 2.87
N ILE A 103 -5.28 -27.00 4.01
CA ILE A 103 -4.31 -25.91 4.17
C ILE A 103 -3.16 -26.06 3.17
N THR A 104 -2.64 -27.28 3.01
CA THR A 104 -1.53 -27.55 2.10
C THR A 104 -1.90 -27.24 0.65
N GLU A 105 -3.06 -27.69 0.19
CA GLU A 105 -3.51 -27.45 -1.18
C GLU A 105 -3.86 -25.99 -1.46
N VAL A 106 -4.51 -25.31 -0.51
CA VAL A 106 -4.80 -23.88 -0.63
C VAL A 106 -3.50 -23.07 -0.69
N THR A 107 -2.51 -23.41 0.14
CA THR A 107 -1.20 -22.76 0.12
C THR A 107 -0.50 -23.00 -1.21
N GLN A 108 -0.57 -24.22 -1.75
CA GLN A 108 0.03 -24.56 -3.03
C GLN A 108 -0.63 -23.81 -4.21
N GLN A 109 -1.95 -23.64 -4.20
CA GLN A 109 -2.65 -22.84 -5.22
C GLN A 109 -2.29 -21.36 -5.15
N LEU A 110 -2.15 -20.80 -3.94
CA LEU A 110 -1.89 -19.37 -3.73
C LEU A 110 -0.41 -19.00 -3.88
N LYS A 111 0.51 -19.97 -3.78
CA LYS A 111 1.96 -19.78 -3.84
C LYS A 111 2.45 -18.94 -5.02
N HIS A 112 1.77 -18.99 -6.16
CA HIS A 112 2.12 -18.18 -7.34
C HIS A 112 1.84 -16.67 -7.14
N ARG A 113 0.87 -16.30 -6.30
CA ARG A 113 0.49 -14.91 -6.05
C ARG A 113 1.08 -14.38 -4.74
N PHE A 114 0.91 -15.12 -3.65
CA PHE A 114 1.41 -14.75 -2.32
C PHE A 114 1.46 -15.95 -1.38
N LEU A 115 2.14 -15.81 -0.25
CA LEU A 115 2.18 -16.81 0.81
C LEU A 115 1.17 -16.45 1.92
N PRO A 116 -0.02 -17.08 1.95
CA PRO A 116 -1.01 -16.82 2.99
C PRO A 116 -0.54 -17.33 4.36
N ASN A 117 -0.90 -16.61 5.43
CA ASN A 117 -0.71 -17.11 6.78
C ASN A 117 -1.78 -18.19 7.08
N PRO A 118 -1.41 -19.37 7.62
CA PRO A 118 -2.36 -20.43 7.99
C PRO A 118 -3.50 -19.96 8.91
N ILE A 119 -3.25 -18.98 9.78
CA ILE A 119 -4.26 -18.40 10.68
C ILE A 119 -5.38 -17.72 9.88
N LEU A 120 -5.04 -17.04 8.79
CA LEU A 120 -6.03 -16.40 7.91
C LEU A 120 -6.88 -17.44 7.18
N ILE A 121 -6.26 -18.52 6.69
CA ILE A 121 -6.97 -19.63 6.04
C ILE A 121 -8.01 -20.22 7.01
N LYS A 122 -7.63 -20.50 8.25
CA LYS A 122 -8.55 -21.02 9.28
C LYS A 122 -9.76 -20.09 9.50
N LYS A 123 -9.52 -18.79 9.66
CA LYS A 123 -10.61 -17.79 9.81
C LYS A 123 -11.53 -17.72 8.58
N ARG A 124 -11.03 -18.03 7.38
CA ARG A 124 -11.84 -18.06 6.15
C ARG A 124 -12.65 -19.34 6.05
N ILE A 125 -12.09 -20.48 6.45
CA ILE A 125 -12.84 -21.74 6.54
C ILE A 125 -14.05 -21.59 7.48
N GLU A 126 -13.87 -20.96 8.65
CA GLU A 126 -14.97 -20.68 9.59
C GLU A 126 -16.07 -19.83 8.96
N SER A 127 -15.71 -18.74 8.26
CA SER A 127 -16.69 -17.90 7.55
C SER A 127 -17.40 -18.63 6.40
N LEU A 128 -16.74 -19.58 5.74
CA LEU A 128 -17.35 -20.41 4.69
C LEU A 128 -18.33 -21.46 5.26
N ILE A 129 -18.10 -21.92 6.50
CA ILE A 129 -19.04 -22.77 7.22
C ILE A 129 -20.29 -21.98 7.63
N GLU A 130 -20.11 -20.75 8.13
CA GLU A 130 -21.24 -19.86 8.49
C GLU A 130 -22.14 -19.50 7.30
N ARG A 131 -21.61 -19.57 6.07
CA ARG A 131 -22.33 -19.30 4.82
C ARG A 131 -22.82 -20.59 4.13
N ASP A 132 -22.77 -21.74 4.80
CA ASP A 132 -23.21 -23.05 4.31
C ASP A 132 -22.50 -23.55 3.02
N TYR A 133 -21.30 -23.05 2.71
CA TYR A 133 -20.49 -23.61 1.60
C TYR A 133 -19.78 -24.90 2.00
N LEU A 134 -19.43 -25.02 3.30
CA LEU A 134 -18.71 -26.15 3.88
C LEU A 134 -19.45 -26.60 5.14
N ALA A 135 -19.49 -27.91 5.37
CA ALA A 135 -19.94 -28.49 6.63
C ALA A 135 -18.81 -29.31 7.25
N ARG A 136 -18.80 -29.40 8.59
CA ARG A 136 -17.97 -30.37 9.29
C ARG A 136 -18.66 -31.72 9.26
N ASP A 137 -17.89 -32.79 9.17
CA ASP A 137 -18.47 -34.13 9.30
C ASP A 137 -19.02 -34.36 10.71
N ALA A 138 -20.08 -35.17 10.82
CA ALA A 138 -20.70 -35.50 12.09
C ALA A 138 -19.84 -36.45 12.95
N HIS A 139 -19.00 -37.27 12.30
CA HIS A 139 -18.18 -38.28 12.95
C HIS A 139 -16.76 -37.78 13.23
N ASP A 140 -16.22 -36.93 12.35
CA ASP A 140 -14.87 -36.37 12.50
C ASP A 140 -14.85 -34.85 12.24
N LEU A 141 -14.51 -34.10 13.27
CA LEU A 141 -14.40 -32.64 13.22
C LEU A 141 -13.24 -32.14 12.36
N LYS A 142 -12.29 -33.01 11.97
CA LYS A 142 -11.16 -32.66 11.10
C LYS A 142 -11.50 -32.75 9.62
N LEU A 143 -12.60 -33.42 9.28
CA LEU A 143 -13.08 -33.57 7.91
C LEU A 143 -14.07 -32.47 7.55
N TYR A 144 -13.86 -31.88 6.38
CA TYR A 144 -14.77 -30.91 5.78
C TYR A 144 -15.43 -31.50 4.56
N ASN A 145 -16.74 -31.26 4.44
CA ASN A 145 -17.59 -31.66 3.33
C ASN A 145 -18.05 -30.41 2.58
N TYR A 146 -18.03 -30.46 1.24
CA TYR A 146 -18.56 -29.40 0.39
C TYR A 146 -20.07 -29.56 0.19
N VAL A 147 -20.84 -28.50 0.47
CA VAL A 147 -22.33 -28.56 0.55
C VAL A 147 -23.02 -27.76 -0.57
N ALA A 148 -22.33 -26.80 -1.20
CA ALA A 148 -22.89 -25.92 -2.23
C ALA A 148 -22.99 -26.55 -3.64
#